data_AF-A0A3S8R5T7-F1
#
_entry.id   AF-A0A3S8R5T7-F1
#
_cell.length_a   1.000
_cell.length_b   1.000
_cell.length_c   1.000
_cell.angle_alpha   90.00
_cell.angle_beta   90.00
_cell.angle_gamma   90.00
#
_symmetry.space_group_name_H-M   'P 1'
#
loop_
_entity.id
_entity.type
_entity.pdbx_description
1 polymer ?
#
loop_
_entity_poly.entity_id
_entity_poly.type
_entity_poly.pdbx_seq_one_letter_code
_entity_poly.pdbx_strand_id
1 'polypeptide(L)'
;MIKLTNSALLGMAFLAIVSCKKEAKKTDTQETTKQETVATITDVTGNYVSSEYEKRNEGYDWVSVAVKPAANDNIKIAVRSRADKKKPTCTFDALAEKTNDSTYTTDINGKTVVFSFKNKQISIATANKEDNSLLNFYCSGGGSLAGSYHKIEGNLDQTQIDKTIFRKNVTLQGISFSIATQKNGMETELTVIPYGLEIDNSAVTQTIDGNVVDAEIEDLNSDGSPEVLIYTKSDGSGSYGNVIGFSVNNKKSMSQIYFPPITDNKELSKGYMGHDEFTIIETTLAQRFPIYKESDSNANPTGGTRQITYKLVDGEASRKFVVKNSTEFNTNN
;
A
#
# COMPACT_ATOMS: atom_id res chain seq x y z
N MET A 1 -18.52 -30.05 79.10
CA MET A 1 -17.55 -30.20 80.20
C MET A 1 -16.18 -30.39 79.57
N ILE A 2 -15.29 -29.39 79.74
CA ILE A 2 -14.03 -29.52 80.51
C ILE A 2 -13.05 -30.45 79.78
N LYS A 3 -12.17 -29.92 78.93
CA LYS A 3 -10.89 -29.24 79.23
C LYS A 3 -9.74 -30.24 79.47
N LEU A 4 -8.65 -29.99 78.74
CA LEU A 4 -7.24 -30.12 79.15
C LEU A 4 -6.77 -31.59 79.37
N THR A 5 -5.52 -31.99 79.12
CA THR A 5 -4.25 -31.28 79.20
C THR A 5 -3.12 -32.15 78.64
N ASN A 6 -2.15 -31.49 78.02
CA ASN A 6 -0.68 -31.59 78.12
C ASN A 6 0.05 -32.82 78.68
N SER A 7 1.29 -32.88 78.16
CA SER A 7 2.55 -33.40 78.72
C SER A 7 2.94 -34.76 78.16
N ALA A 8 3.88 -34.84 77.21
CA ALA A 8 5.32 -34.52 77.25
C ALA A 8 6.19 -35.62 77.87
N LEU A 9 7.24 -35.93 77.09
CA LEU A 9 8.59 -36.38 77.43
C LEU A 9 8.99 -37.86 77.23
N LEU A 10 10.09 -37.98 76.47
CA LEU A 10 11.19 -38.96 76.52
C LEU A 10 10.86 -40.42 76.15
N GLY A 11 11.53 -41.10 75.23
CA GLY A 11 12.76 -40.85 74.47
C GLY A 11 13.42 -42.21 74.21
N MET A 12 13.92 -42.48 73.00
CA MET A 12 15.16 -43.22 72.75
C MET A 12 15.42 -43.36 71.26
N ALA A 13 16.69 -43.16 70.92
CA ALA A 13 17.26 -43.13 69.59
C ALA A 13 17.49 -44.52 69.00
N PHE A 14 17.42 -44.62 67.67
CA PHE A 14 18.33 -45.45 66.88
C PHE A 14 18.57 -44.78 65.53
N LEU A 15 19.83 -44.42 65.26
CA LEU A 15 20.32 -43.92 63.99
C LEU A 15 20.44 -45.08 62.97
N ALA A 16 19.99 -44.84 61.74
CA ALA A 16 20.56 -45.46 60.56
C ALA A 16 20.70 -44.40 59.45
N ILE A 17 21.93 -43.92 59.34
CA ILE A 17 22.59 -43.23 58.23
C ILE A 17 22.09 -43.63 56.84
N VAL A 18 21.62 -42.66 56.04
CA VAL A 18 21.96 -42.55 54.61
C VAL A 18 22.08 -41.07 54.22
N SER A 19 23.28 -40.80 53.69
CA SER A 19 23.84 -39.67 52.95
C SER A 19 22.96 -38.49 52.46
N CYS A 20 23.59 -37.32 52.53
CA CYS A 20 23.10 -35.96 52.37
C CYS A 20 22.60 -35.57 50.97
N LYS A 21 21.50 -34.81 50.94
CA LYS A 21 21.44 -33.52 50.22
C LYS A 21 20.47 -32.55 50.94
N LYS A 22 21.06 -31.72 51.80
CA LYS A 22 20.55 -30.40 52.27
C LYS A 22 20.71 -29.40 51.11
N GLU A 23 19.97 -28.30 50.99
CA GLU A 23 18.97 -27.57 51.79
C GLU A 23 18.25 -26.65 50.77
N ALA A 24 16.92 -26.55 50.74
CA ALA A 24 15.99 -25.82 51.62
C ALA A 24 15.76 -24.34 51.17
N LYS A 25 14.53 -23.93 50.80
CA LYS A 25 13.35 -23.52 51.64
C LYS A 25 13.57 -22.10 52.21
N LYS A 26 12.75 -21.07 51.94
CA LYS A 26 11.42 -20.78 52.54
C LYS A 26 10.89 -19.43 51.95
N THR A 27 9.59 -19.29 51.60
CA THR A 27 8.47 -18.65 52.38
C THR A 27 8.58 -17.10 52.39
N ASP A 28 7.58 -16.24 52.14
CA ASP A 28 6.13 -16.24 52.40
C ASP A 28 5.38 -15.17 51.52
N THR A 29 4.11 -14.95 51.84
CA THR A 29 2.93 -14.58 51.03
C THR A 29 2.54 -13.08 50.97
N GLN A 30 1.91 -12.66 49.84
CA GLN A 30 0.97 -11.51 49.57
C GLN A 30 1.50 -10.06 49.69
N GLU A 31 1.23 -9.10 48.78
CA GLU A 31 -0.05 -8.62 48.21
C GLU A 31 0.16 -7.79 46.90
N THR A 32 -0.84 -7.81 46.01
CA THR A 32 -1.27 -6.74 45.06
C THR A 32 -0.24 -6.16 44.07
N THR A 33 -0.41 -6.21 42.74
CA THR A 33 -1.31 -5.32 41.98
C THR A 33 -1.43 -5.80 40.52
N LYS A 34 -2.64 -5.70 39.97
CA LYS A 34 -2.93 -5.83 38.54
C LYS A 34 -2.06 -4.92 37.69
N GLN A 35 -1.52 -5.46 36.58
CA GLN A 35 -1.58 -4.73 35.30
C GLN A 35 -1.48 -5.72 34.13
N GLU A 36 -2.65 -6.06 33.59
CA GLU A 36 -2.79 -6.27 32.15
C GLU A 36 -2.38 -4.97 31.44
N THR A 37 -1.52 -5.10 30.42
CA THR A 37 -1.73 -4.51 29.09
C THR A 37 -0.67 -5.12 28.18
N VAL A 38 -0.95 -6.31 27.65
CA VAL A 38 -0.38 -6.68 26.36
C VAL A 38 -1.38 -6.13 25.35
N ALA A 39 -1.11 -4.96 24.80
CA ALA A 39 -1.85 -4.46 23.65
C ALA A 39 -1.69 -5.47 22.53
N THR A 40 -2.73 -6.27 22.28
CA THR A 40 -2.87 -7.05 21.06
C THR A 40 -2.88 -6.07 19.90
N ILE A 41 -1.75 -5.97 19.18
CA ILE A 41 -1.77 -5.40 17.83
C ILE A 41 -2.72 -6.29 17.03
N THR A 42 -3.90 -5.78 16.69
CA THR A 42 -4.82 -6.49 15.81
C THR A 42 -4.13 -6.62 14.46
N ASP A 43 -3.67 -7.83 14.12
CA ASP A 43 -3.11 -8.08 12.79
C ASP A 43 -4.23 -8.00 11.74
N VAL A 44 -4.35 -6.81 11.15
CA VAL A 44 -5.30 -6.48 10.10
C VAL A 44 -4.89 -7.04 8.73
N THR A 45 -3.65 -7.51 8.58
CA THR A 45 -3.12 -7.99 7.29
C THR A 45 -3.72 -9.34 6.91
N GLY A 46 -3.77 -9.63 5.61
CA GLY A 46 -4.28 -10.89 5.07
C GLY A 46 -5.42 -10.70 4.08
N ASN A 47 -6.14 -11.79 3.82
CA ASN A 47 -7.19 -11.83 2.81
C ASN A 47 -8.57 -11.90 3.48
N TYR A 48 -9.49 -11.08 2.98
CA TYR A 48 -10.88 -11.05 3.37
C TYR A 48 -11.76 -11.31 2.15
N VAL A 49 -12.92 -11.94 2.34
CA VAL A 49 -13.81 -12.31 1.24
C VAL A 49 -15.28 -12.05 1.59
N SER A 50 -16.10 -11.85 0.56
CA SER A 50 -17.55 -11.84 0.71
C SER A 50 -18.05 -13.26 1.03
N SER A 51 -19.26 -13.37 1.59
CA SER A 51 -19.88 -14.65 1.99
C SER A 51 -19.96 -15.67 0.85
N GLU A 52 -20.09 -15.20 -0.38
CA GLU A 52 -20.28 -16.03 -1.57
C GLU A 52 -19.00 -16.78 -1.99
N TYR A 53 -17.84 -16.41 -1.46
CA TYR A 53 -16.57 -17.06 -1.77
C TYR A 53 -16.55 -18.55 -1.37
N GLU A 54 -17.31 -18.94 -0.34
CA GLU A 54 -17.48 -20.35 0.05
C GLU A 54 -18.12 -21.18 -1.08
N LYS A 55 -18.99 -20.55 -1.87
CA LYS A 55 -19.71 -21.15 -3.01
C LYS A 55 -19.05 -20.85 -4.36
N ARG A 56 -17.80 -20.38 -4.37
CA ARG A 56 -17.11 -20.00 -5.62
C ARG A 56 -17.05 -21.14 -6.66
N ASN A 57 -16.95 -22.39 -6.22
CA ASN A 57 -16.92 -23.54 -7.13
C ASN A 57 -18.29 -23.84 -7.77
N GLU A 58 -19.38 -23.36 -7.18
CA GLU A 58 -20.74 -23.46 -7.73
C GLU A 58 -21.03 -22.36 -8.77
N GLY A 59 -20.13 -21.37 -8.92
CA GLY A 59 -20.31 -20.29 -9.88
C GLY A 59 -20.82 -18.97 -9.32
N TYR A 60 -20.96 -18.84 -8.01
CA TYR A 60 -21.36 -17.58 -7.38
C TYR A 60 -20.31 -16.49 -7.63
N ASP A 61 -20.80 -15.25 -7.77
CA ASP A 61 -19.92 -14.10 -7.81
C ASP A 61 -19.40 -13.79 -6.41
N TRP A 62 -18.16 -13.34 -6.31
CA TRP A 62 -17.53 -13.04 -5.03
C TRP A 62 -16.52 -11.92 -5.17
N VAL A 63 -16.25 -11.24 -4.06
CA VAL A 63 -15.28 -10.16 -3.97
C VAL A 63 -14.33 -10.43 -2.82
N SER A 64 -13.05 -10.11 -3.03
CA SER A 64 -11.99 -10.23 -2.01
C SER A 64 -11.37 -8.87 -1.73
N VAL A 65 -10.82 -8.73 -0.53
CA VAL A 65 -10.04 -7.58 -0.08
C VAL A 65 -8.73 -8.12 0.48
N ALA A 66 -7.62 -7.84 -0.20
CA ALA A 66 -6.28 -8.16 0.28
C ALA A 66 -5.69 -6.93 0.99
N VAL A 67 -5.17 -7.14 2.19
CA VAL A 67 -4.57 -6.10 3.04
C VAL A 67 -3.10 -6.43 3.26
N LYS A 68 -2.23 -5.52 2.80
CA LYS A 68 -0.76 -5.64 2.94
C LYS A 68 -0.21 -4.45 3.72
N PRO A 69 0.86 -4.61 4.50
CA PRO A 69 1.51 -3.48 5.16
C PRO A 69 2.13 -2.50 4.15
N ALA A 70 2.23 -1.23 4.55
CA ALA A 70 2.92 -0.16 3.86
C ALA A 70 3.80 0.63 4.86
N ALA A 71 4.54 1.63 4.37
CA ALA A 71 5.32 2.53 5.23
C ALA A 71 4.43 3.30 6.22
N ASN A 72 5.00 3.76 7.33
CA ASN A 72 4.32 4.57 8.37
C ASN A 72 3.08 3.89 8.98
N ASP A 73 3.12 2.57 9.16
CA ASP A 73 2.00 1.75 9.66
C ASP A 73 0.72 1.80 8.80
N ASN A 74 0.80 2.36 7.60
CA ASN A 74 -0.30 2.37 6.63
C ASN A 74 -0.48 0.99 6.02
N ILE A 75 -1.57 0.83 5.26
CA ILE A 75 -1.87 -0.43 4.56
C ILE A 75 -2.19 -0.18 3.10
N LYS A 76 -1.80 -1.14 2.25
CA LYS A 76 -2.30 -1.25 0.88
C LYS A 76 -3.52 -2.16 0.88
N ILE A 77 -4.62 -1.64 0.33
CA ILE A 77 -5.86 -2.36 0.08
C ILE A 77 -5.93 -2.69 -1.40
N ALA A 78 -6.23 -3.95 -1.73
CA ALA A 78 -6.54 -4.38 -3.09
C ALA A 78 -7.84 -5.18 -3.09
N VAL A 79 -8.87 -4.67 -3.75
CA VAL A 79 -10.15 -5.34 -3.94
C VAL A 79 -10.19 -5.97 -5.32
N ARG A 80 -10.49 -7.26 -5.39
CA ARG A 80 -10.59 -8.02 -6.64
C ARG A 80 -11.81 -8.92 -6.59
N SER A 81 -12.58 -8.94 -7.66
CA SER A 81 -13.67 -9.88 -7.84
C SER A 81 -13.22 -11.15 -8.58
N ARG A 82 -14.14 -12.10 -8.66
CA ARG A 82 -14.08 -13.20 -9.61
C ARG A 82 -13.87 -12.72 -11.06
N ALA A 83 -13.13 -13.48 -11.86
CA ALA A 83 -12.79 -13.18 -13.26
C ALA A 83 -12.69 -14.40 -14.22
N ASP A 84 -12.82 -15.64 -13.74
CA ASP A 84 -12.77 -16.86 -14.57
C ASP A 84 -14.01 -17.09 -15.43
N LYS A 85 -15.20 -16.73 -14.92
CA LYS A 85 -16.48 -16.97 -15.61
C LYS A 85 -16.99 -15.76 -16.39
N LYS A 86 -16.62 -14.55 -15.95
CA LYS A 86 -17.06 -13.28 -16.49
C LYS A 86 -16.00 -12.21 -16.26
N LYS A 87 -16.13 -11.07 -16.93
CA LYS A 87 -15.27 -9.91 -16.65
C LYS A 87 -15.34 -9.53 -15.15
N PRO A 88 -14.22 -9.07 -14.57
CA PRO A 88 -14.21 -8.59 -13.20
C PRO A 88 -15.33 -7.58 -12.93
N THR A 89 -16.05 -7.76 -11.82
CA THR A 89 -17.12 -6.89 -11.39
C THR A 89 -16.65 -5.80 -10.45
N CYS A 90 -15.66 -6.04 -9.59
CA CYS A 90 -15.13 -5.06 -8.64
C CYS A 90 -13.60 -5.06 -8.65
N THR A 91 -12.99 -3.89 -8.88
CA THR A 91 -11.53 -3.72 -8.88
C THR A 91 -11.19 -2.35 -8.28
N PHE A 92 -10.38 -2.35 -7.20
CA PHE A 92 -9.98 -1.12 -6.52
C PHE A 92 -8.66 -1.32 -5.80
N ASP A 93 -7.76 -0.33 -5.86
CA ASP A 93 -6.58 -0.26 -5.01
C ASP A 93 -6.54 1.08 -4.27
N ALA A 94 -6.02 1.04 -3.04
CA ALA A 94 -5.75 2.25 -2.26
C ALA A 94 -4.59 2.07 -1.31
N LEU A 95 -3.89 3.18 -1.04
CA LEU A 95 -3.10 3.35 0.17
C LEU A 95 -4.02 3.95 1.24
N ALA A 96 -4.18 3.25 2.36
CA ALA A 96 -5.01 3.69 3.46
C ALA A 96 -4.15 4.04 4.68
N GLU A 97 -4.37 5.23 5.20
CA GLU A 97 -3.65 5.79 6.34
C GLU A 97 -4.24 5.29 7.65
N LYS A 98 -3.37 4.99 8.62
CA LYS A 98 -3.81 4.51 9.94
C LYS A 98 -4.44 5.66 10.73
N THR A 99 -5.70 5.52 11.10
CA THR A 99 -6.37 6.44 12.05
C THR A 99 -6.23 5.94 13.49
N ASN A 100 -6.40 4.63 13.69
CA ASN A 100 -6.18 3.93 14.96
C ASN A 100 -5.93 2.44 14.69
N ASP A 101 -5.78 1.61 15.73
CA ASP A 101 -5.44 0.18 15.61
C ASP A 101 -6.48 -0.69 14.87
N SER A 102 -7.67 -0.14 14.62
CA SER A 102 -8.78 -0.85 13.97
C SER A 102 -9.41 -0.07 12.82
N THR A 103 -8.88 1.11 12.48
CA THR A 103 -9.49 1.99 11.48
C THR A 103 -8.43 2.63 10.62
N TYR A 104 -8.64 2.50 9.31
CA TYR A 104 -7.81 3.10 8.28
C TYR A 104 -8.68 3.90 7.33
N THR A 105 -8.12 4.94 6.72
CA THR A 105 -8.86 5.82 5.81
C THR A 105 -8.09 6.14 4.55
N THR A 106 -8.79 6.37 3.46
CA THR A 106 -8.21 6.92 2.24
C THR A 106 -9.12 8.02 1.70
N ASP A 107 -8.55 9.05 1.10
CA ASP A 107 -9.31 10.08 0.41
C ASP A 107 -9.49 9.72 -1.05
N ILE A 108 -10.72 9.83 -1.54
CA ILE A 108 -11.06 9.65 -2.95
C ILE A 108 -11.88 10.85 -3.39
N ASN A 109 -11.27 11.71 -4.19
CA ASN A 109 -11.92 12.92 -4.72
C ASN A 109 -12.52 13.80 -3.60
N GLY A 110 -11.81 13.97 -2.49
CA GLY A 110 -12.25 14.76 -1.34
C GLY A 110 -13.27 14.06 -0.43
N LYS A 111 -13.52 12.76 -0.65
CA LYS A 111 -14.43 11.95 0.17
C LYS A 111 -13.65 10.86 0.89
N THR A 112 -13.84 10.78 2.20
CA THR A 112 -13.17 9.80 3.04
C THR A 112 -13.85 8.42 2.95
N VAL A 113 -13.10 7.42 2.51
CA VAL A 113 -13.45 6.00 2.63
C VAL A 113 -12.78 5.42 3.87
N VAL A 114 -13.55 4.65 4.64
CA VAL A 114 -13.17 4.09 5.93
C VAL A 114 -13.13 2.57 5.85
N PHE A 115 -12.04 1.99 6.33
CA PHE A 115 -11.82 0.56 6.50
C PHE A 115 -11.79 0.24 8.00
N SER A 116 -12.83 -0.44 8.50
CA SER A 116 -12.98 -0.77 9.93
C SER A 116 -12.73 -2.25 10.16
N PHE A 117 -11.84 -2.60 11.09
CA PHE A 117 -11.47 -3.97 11.40
C PHE A 117 -12.05 -4.41 12.75
N LYS A 118 -12.82 -5.49 12.76
CA LYS A 118 -13.39 -6.07 13.98
C LYS A 118 -13.68 -7.55 13.81
N ASN A 119 -13.38 -8.37 14.80
CA ASN A 119 -13.75 -9.79 14.83
C ASN A 119 -13.37 -10.57 13.56
N LYS A 120 -12.12 -10.43 13.08
CA LYS A 120 -11.65 -11.01 11.81
C LYS A 120 -12.50 -10.57 10.60
N GLN A 121 -13.03 -9.36 10.61
CA GLN A 121 -13.76 -8.76 9.49
C GLN A 121 -13.19 -7.39 9.16
N ILE A 122 -13.31 -7.02 7.90
CA ILE A 122 -13.14 -5.66 7.41
C ILE A 122 -14.50 -5.16 6.90
N SER A 123 -14.91 -3.98 7.34
CA SER A 123 -16.05 -3.25 6.80
C SER A 123 -15.55 -2.05 6.01
N ILE A 124 -16.07 -1.87 4.80
CA ILE A 124 -15.76 -0.77 3.89
C ILE A 124 -17.01 0.11 3.77
N ALA A 125 -16.86 1.41 4.00
CA ALA A 125 -17.92 2.40 3.83
C ALA A 125 -17.31 3.80 3.62
N THR A 126 -18.10 4.77 3.18
CA THR A 126 -17.71 6.18 3.27
C THR A 126 -17.96 6.72 4.68
N ALA A 127 -17.18 7.71 5.12
CA ALA A 127 -17.35 8.36 6.42
C ALA A 127 -18.75 9.02 6.54
N ASN A 128 -19.22 9.65 5.47
CA ASN A 128 -20.60 10.12 5.32
C ASN A 128 -21.39 9.13 4.45
N LYS A 129 -22.56 8.68 4.93
CA LYS A 129 -23.40 7.70 4.21
C LYS A 129 -23.95 8.21 2.88
N GLU A 130 -24.14 9.51 2.73
CA GLU A 130 -24.63 10.14 1.49
C GLU A 130 -23.63 9.96 0.34
N ASP A 131 -22.36 9.76 0.68
CA ASP A 131 -21.27 9.56 -0.27
C ASP A 131 -21.09 8.11 -0.73
N ASN A 132 -21.85 7.16 -0.20
CA ASN A 132 -21.66 5.73 -0.52
C ASN A 132 -21.79 5.40 -2.01
N SER A 133 -22.50 6.24 -2.78
CA SER A 133 -22.57 6.12 -4.24
C SER A 133 -21.18 6.15 -4.90
N LEU A 134 -20.18 6.77 -4.25
CA LEU A 134 -18.77 6.75 -4.67
C LEU A 134 -18.24 5.32 -4.80
N LEU A 135 -18.59 4.43 -3.87
CA LEU A 135 -18.10 3.07 -3.83
C LEU A 135 -18.69 2.19 -4.93
N ASN A 136 -19.77 2.65 -5.57
CA ASN A 136 -20.37 1.96 -6.71
C ASN A 136 -19.54 2.15 -7.99
N PHE A 137 -18.74 3.21 -8.11
CA PHE A 137 -17.93 3.42 -9.32
C PHE A 137 -16.83 2.38 -9.53
N TYR A 138 -16.44 1.69 -8.45
CA TYR A 138 -15.43 0.64 -8.49
C TYR A 138 -16.01 -0.75 -8.70
N CYS A 139 -17.34 -0.84 -8.86
CA CYS A 139 -18.05 -2.08 -9.12
C CYS A 139 -19.03 -1.92 -10.30
N SER A 140 -19.17 -2.94 -11.13
CA SER A 140 -20.14 -2.97 -12.22
C SER A 140 -21.38 -3.79 -11.86
N GLY A 141 -22.44 -3.68 -12.66
CA GLY A 141 -23.67 -4.46 -12.48
C GLY A 141 -24.50 -4.07 -11.24
N GLY A 142 -24.33 -2.85 -10.73
CA GLY A 142 -25.02 -2.36 -9.53
C GLY A 142 -24.38 -2.79 -8.20
N GLY A 143 -23.19 -3.40 -8.24
CA GLY A 143 -22.42 -3.72 -7.04
C GLY A 143 -21.80 -2.49 -6.37
N SER A 144 -21.21 -2.71 -5.20
CA SER A 144 -20.51 -1.69 -4.42
C SER A 144 -19.34 -2.31 -3.68
N LEU A 145 -18.29 -1.52 -3.42
CA LEU A 145 -17.26 -1.90 -2.44
C LEU A 145 -17.80 -1.86 -1.01
N ALA A 146 -18.90 -1.14 -0.77
CA ALA A 146 -19.50 -1.03 0.55
C ALA A 146 -19.98 -2.39 1.03
N GLY A 147 -19.55 -2.80 2.22
CA GLY A 147 -19.89 -4.12 2.73
C GLY A 147 -18.98 -4.59 3.85
N SER A 148 -19.21 -5.83 4.28
CA SER A 148 -18.36 -6.53 5.23
C SER A 148 -17.78 -7.78 4.61
N TYR A 149 -16.52 -8.04 4.89
CA TYR A 149 -15.74 -9.14 4.35
C TYR A 149 -15.08 -9.89 5.50
N HIS A 150 -15.08 -11.22 5.45
CA HIS A 150 -14.55 -12.06 6.51
C HIS A 150 -13.14 -12.53 6.17
N LYS A 151 -12.23 -12.48 7.14
CA LYS A 151 -10.85 -12.95 7.01
C LYS A 151 -10.87 -14.45 6.76
N ILE A 152 -10.11 -14.89 5.77
CA ILE A 152 -9.87 -16.32 5.51
C ILE A 152 -8.46 -16.69 5.97
N GLU A 153 -8.30 -17.96 6.33
CA GLU A 153 -6.98 -18.54 6.56
C GLU A 153 -6.42 -19.00 5.20
N GLY A 154 -5.18 -18.61 4.89
CA GLY A 154 -4.50 -18.97 3.64
C GLY A 154 -4.70 -18.00 2.48
N ASN A 155 -4.41 -18.50 1.27
CA ASN A 155 -4.36 -17.69 0.05
C ASN A 155 -5.70 -17.72 -0.72
N LEU A 156 -5.97 -16.64 -1.44
CA LEU A 156 -7.08 -16.57 -2.40
C LEU A 156 -6.85 -17.53 -3.57
N ASP A 157 -7.93 -18.06 -4.13
CA ASP A 157 -7.91 -18.89 -5.34
C ASP A 157 -7.47 -18.06 -6.55
N GLN A 158 -6.21 -18.21 -6.93
CA GLN A 158 -5.59 -17.46 -8.03
C GLN A 158 -6.12 -17.87 -9.41
N THR A 159 -6.87 -18.97 -9.52
CA THR A 159 -7.44 -19.44 -10.79
C THR A 159 -8.73 -18.71 -11.15
N GLN A 160 -9.44 -18.19 -10.15
CA GLN A 160 -10.75 -17.56 -10.32
C GLN A 160 -10.74 -16.03 -10.15
N ILE A 161 -9.64 -15.46 -9.66
CA ILE A 161 -9.55 -14.05 -9.30
C ILE A 161 -9.12 -13.15 -10.47
N ASP A 162 -9.58 -11.89 -10.45
CA ASP A 162 -9.03 -10.81 -11.28
C ASP A 162 -7.52 -10.67 -11.05
N LYS A 163 -6.76 -10.67 -12.17
CA LYS A 163 -5.29 -10.64 -12.19
C LYS A 163 -4.71 -9.22 -12.28
N THR A 164 -5.54 -8.19 -12.19
CA THR A 164 -5.08 -6.80 -12.14
C THR A 164 -4.09 -6.60 -10.99
N ILE A 165 -2.89 -6.13 -11.30
CA ILE A 165 -1.79 -5.93 -10.35
C ILE A 165 -1.91 -4.56 -9.67
N PHE A 166 -2.16 -3.53 -10.47
CA PHE A 166 -2.37 -2.15 -10.02
C PHE A 166 -3.60 -1.57 -10.70
N ARG A 167 -4.38 -0.78 -9.96
CA ARG A 167 -5.51 -0.01 -10.47
C ARG A 167 -5.58 1.35 -9.78
N LYS A 168 -5.56 2.45 -10.54
CA LYS A 168 -5.87 3.78 -10.01
C LYS A 168 -6.76 4.54 -10.99
N ASN A 169 -7.72 5.27 -10.45
CA ASN A 169 -8.49 6.25 -11.22
C ASN A 169 -8.20 7.63 -10.64
N VAL A 170 -7.92 8.59 -11.52
CA VAL A 170 -7.64 9.98 -11.14
C VAL A 170 -8.45 10.93 -12.02
N THR A 171 -8.93 12.03 -11.45
CA THR A 171 -9.82 12.97 -12.14
C THR A 171 -9.44 14.41 -11.80
N LEU A 172 -9.33 15.26 -12.81
CA LEU A 172 -9.08 16.69 -12.67
C LEU A 172 -9.70 17.45 -13.83
N GLN A 173 -10.33 18.60 -13.56
CA GLN A 173 -10.87 19.53 -14.57
C GLN A 173 -11.82 18.87 -15.61
N GLY A 174 -12.54 17.82 -15.20
CA GLY A 174 -13.48 17.07 -16.03
C GLY A 174 -12.86 15.94 -16.88
N ILE A 175 -11.54 15.75 -16.81
CA ILE A 175 -10.84 14.64 -17.46
C ILE A 175 -10.51 13.58 -16.42
N SER A 176 -10.70 12.31 -16.76
CA SER A 176 -10.35 11.19 -15.89
C SER A 176 -9.42 10.22 -16.59
N PHE A 177 -8.54 9.56 -15.83
CA PHE A 177 -7.69 8.48 -16.31
C PHE A 177 -7.92 7.22 -15.49
N SER A 178 -8.05 6.11 -16.19
CA SER A 178 -8.04 4.76 -15.64
C SER A 178 -6.70 4.11 -15.95
N ILE A 179 -5.88 3.94 -14.91
CA ILE A 179 -4.57 3.32 -14.98
C ILE A 179 -4.69 1.91 -14.43
N ALA A 180 -4.25 0.91 -15.19
CA ALA A 180 -4.25 -0.47 -14.76
C ALA A 180 -3.00 -1.21 -15.25
N THR A 181 -2.53 -2.18 -14.47
CA THR A 181 -1.50 -3.13 -14.93
C THR A 181 -1.93 -4.57 -14.73
N GLN A 182 -1.44 -5.43 -15.61
CA GLN A 182 -1.61 -6.89 -15.54
C GLN A 182 -0.36 -7.59 -16.08
N LYS A 183 -0.16 -8.86 -15.72
CA LYS A 183 0.88 -9.67 -16.37
C LYS A 183 0.45 -10.06 -17.78
N ASN A 184 1.34 -9.84 -18.75
CA ASN A 184 1.25 -10.37 -20.10
C ASN A 184 2.47 -11.26 -20.34
N GLY A 185 2.31 -12.57 -20.06
CA GLY A 185 3.45 -13.48 -19.98
C GLY A 185 4.36 -13.15 -18.79
N MET A 186 5.64 -12.91 -19.05
CA MET A 186 6.62 -12.47 -18.02
C MET A 186 6.61 -10.95 -17.81
N GLU A 187 6.11 -10.20 -18.78
CA GLU A 187 6.11 -8.75 -18.79
C GLU A 187 4.92 -8.18 -18.02
N THR A 188 5.06 -6.95 -17.53
CA THR A 188 3.95 -6.17 -17.00
C THR A 188 3.43 -5.26 -18.10
N GLU A 189 2.15 -5.38 -18.43
CA GLU A 189 1.47 -4.48 -19.38
C GLU A 189 0.76 -3.37 -18.61
N LEU A 190 1.04 -2.13 -18.97
CA LEU A 190 0.34 -0.93 -18.52
C LEU A 190 -0.74 -0.57 -19.53
N THR A 191 -1.95 -0.33 -19.04
CA THR A 191 -3.06 0.24 -19.81
C THR A 191 -3.49 1.57 -19.19
N VAL A 192 -3.57 2.61 -20.02
CA VAL A 192 -4.04 3.95 -19.64
C VAL A 192 -5.22 4.32 -20.52
N ILE A 193 -6.39 4.54 -19.91
CA ILE A 193 -7.62 4.90 -20.61
C ILE A 193 -8.04 6.30 -20.16
N PRO A 194 -8.02 7.31 -21.03
CA PRO A 194 -8.61 8.61 -20.73
C PRO A 194 -10.13 8.59 -20.90
N TYR A 195 -10.80 9.47 -20.18
CA TYR A 195 -12.23 9.75 -20.31
C TYR A 195 -12.49 11.25 -20.24
N GLY A 196 -13.47 11.72 -20.99
CA GLY A 196 -13.86 13.14 -21.05
C GLY A 196 -13.11 13.94 -22.11
N LEU A 197 -12.28 13.29 -22.93
CA LEU A 197 -11.66 13.93 -24.10
C LEU A 197 -12.67 14.08 -25.24
N GLU A 198 -12.63 15.18 -25.98
CA GLU A 198 -13.61 15.45 -27.04
C GLU A 198 -13.41 14.59 -28.30
N ILE A 199 -12.17 14.23 -28.64
CA ILE A 199 -11.84 13.59 -29.93
C ILE A 199 -11.42 12.14 -29.75
N ASP A 200 -10.46 11.86 -28.84
CA ASP A 200 -9.89 10.54 -28.71
C ASP A 200 -9.82 10.09 -27.24
N ASN A 201 -10.57 9.05 -26.90
CA ASN A 201 -10.54 8.39 -25.59
C ASN A 201 -9.98 6.97 -25.67
N SER A 202 -9.21 6.66 -26.72
CA SER A 202 -8.66 5.33 -26.94
C SER A 202 -7.66 4.97 -25.84
N ALA A 203 -7.66 3.70 -25.46
CA ALA A 203 -6.69 3.17 -24.53
C ALA A 203 -5.29 3.15 -25.15
N VAL A 204 -4.28 3.53 -24.36
CA VAL A 204 -2.86 3.30 -24.68
C VAL A 204 -2.37 2.12 -23.85
N THR A 205 -1.72 1.17 -24.52
CA THR A 205 -1.08 0.03 -23.88
C THR A 205 0.41 0.00 -24.16
N GLN A 206 1.21 -0.35 -23.16
CA GLN A 206 2.64 -0.55 -23.32
C GLN A 206 3.19 -1.54 -22.30
N THR A 207 4.22 -2.29 -22.68
CA THR A 207 5.03 -3.05 -21.73
C THR A 207 5.84 -2.08 -20.86
N ILE A 208 5.95 -2.39 -19.57
CA ILE A 208 6.82 -1.70 -18.63
C ILE A 208 7.77 -2.70 -17.95
N ASP A 209 8.96 -2.22 -17.60
CA ASP A 209 9.88 -2.94 -16.72
C ASP A 209 9.49 -2.68 -15.26
N GLY A 210 9.24 -3.77 -14.52
CA GLY A 210 8.79 -3.75 -13.14
C GLY A 210 7.29 -3.45 -12.95
N ASN A 211 6.99 -2.59 -11.99
CA ASN A 211 5.63 -2.37 -11.49
C ASN A 211 5.30 -0.88 -11.34
N VAL A 212 4.03 -0.53 -11.56
CA VAL A 212 3.50 0.79 -11.18
C VAL A 212 3.37 0.85 -9.66
N VAL A 213 3.90 1.91 -9.06
CA VAL A 213 3.83 2.15 -7.60
C VAL A 213 2.81 3.22 -7.24
N ASP A 214 2.62 4.22 -8.10
CA ASP A 214 1.57 5.22 -7.95
C ASP A 214 1.29 5.96 -9.28
N ALA A 215 0.24 6.78 -9.29
CA ALA A 215 -0.03 7.75 -10.35
C ALA A 215 -0.67 9.03 -9.78
N GLU A 216 -0.29 10.18 -10.30
CA GLU A 216 -0.80 11.50 -9.90
C GLU A 216 -1.32 12.26 -11.12
N ILE A 217 -2.27 13.18 -10.89
CA ILE A 217 -2.85 14.05 -11.92
C ILE A 217 -2.72 15.50 -11.50
N GLU A 218 -2.27 16.37 -12.40
CA GLU A 218 -2.17 17.82 -12.16
C GLU A 218 -2.12 18.57 -13.48
N ASP A 219 -2.61 19.80 -13.51
CA ASP A 219 -2.41 20.76 -14.60
C ASP A 219 -1.03 21.44 -14.45
N LEU A 220 0.02 20.71 -14.87
CA LEU A 220 1.42 21.03 -14.56
C LEU A 220 1.91 22.29 -15.28
N ASN A 221 1.29 22.65 -16.40
CA ASN A 221 1.60 23.87 -17.14
C ASN A 221 0.51 24.94 -17.02
N SER A 222 -0.55 24.69 -16.24
CA SER A 222 -1.64 25.64 -15.96
C SER A 222 -2.38 26.10 -17.22
N ASP A 223 -2.56 25.19 -18.20
CA ASP A 223 -3.28 25.47 -19.44
C ASP A 223 -4.75 25.05 -19.42
N GLY A 224 -5.22 24.52 -18.28
CA GLY A 224 -6.59 24.02 -18.11
C GLY A 224 -6.81 22.62 -18.70
N SER A 225 -5.76 21.93 -19.12
CA SER A 225 -5.75 20.53 -19.55
C SER A 225 -4.77 19.75 -18.68
N PRO A 226 -5.22 18.76 -17.88
CA PRO A 226 -4.36 18.12 -16.91
C PRO A 226 -3.37 17.12 -17.55
N GLU A 227 -2.25 16.90 -16.89
CA GLU A 227 -1.32 15.79 -17.10
C GLU A 227 -1.56 14.67 -16.10
N VAL A 228 -1.38 13.41 -16.54
CA VAL A 228 -1.25 12.25 -15.64
C VAL A 228 0.18 11.73 -15.67
N LEU A 229 0.76 11.52 -14.49
CA LEU A 229 2.10 10.94 -14.31
C LEU A 229 1.99 9.60 -13.59
N ILE A 230 2.59 8.57 -14.16
CA ILE A 230 2.57 7.20 -13.65
C ILE A 230 3.99 6.83 -13.24
N TYR A 231 4.16 6.45 -11.98
CA TYR A 231 5.46 6.13 -11.41
C TYR A 231 5.67 4.62 -11.40
N THR A 232 6.78 4.18 -11.98
CA THR A 232 7.17 2.77 -12.02
C THR A 232 8.45 2.55 -11.26
N LYS A 233 8.66 1.33 -10.75
CA LYS A 233 9.94 0.85 -10.20
C LYS A 233 10.30 -0.49 -10.83
N SER A 234 11.57 -0.65 -11.22
CA SER A 234 12.07 -1.90 -11.81
C SER A 234 12.19 -3.02 -10.79
N ASP A 235 12.12 -4.27 -11.28
CA ASP A 235 12.25 -5.49 -10.48
C ASP A 235 13.74 -5.77 -10.20
N GLY A 236 14.34 -5.00 -9.30
CA GLY A 236 15.74 -5.14 -8.92
C GLY A 236 16.06 -4.52 -7.56
N SER A 237 17.22 -4.87 -6.99
CA SER A 237 17.64 -4.34 -5.69
C SER A 237 17.80 -2.82 -5.68
N GLY A 238 18.11 -2.21 -6.83
CA GLY A 238 18.14 -0.76 -6.99
C GLY A 238 16.76 -0.14 -7.13
N SER A 239 15.70 -0.91 -7.44
CA SER A 239 14.32 -0.41 -7.57
C SER A 239 14.23 0.90 -8.35
N TYR A 240 14.94 0.97 -9.49
CA TYR A 240 15.10 2.20 -10.27
C TYR A 240 13.73 2.69 -10.71
N GLY A 241 13.47 3.96 -10.46
CA GLY A 241 12.20 4.55 -10.79
C GLY A 241 12.18 5.21 -12.16
N ASN A 242 10.99 5.29 -12.73
CA ASN A 242 10.73 6.01 -13.97
C ASN A 242 9.34 6.67 -13.92
N VAL A 243 9.15 7.67 -14.79
CA VAL A 243 7.86 8.35 -14.98
C VAL A 243 7.38 8.12 -16.40
N ILE A 244 6.16 7.60 -16.53
CA ILE A 244 5.41 7.55 -17.78
C ILE A 244 4.32 8.62 -17.68
N GLY A 245 4.45 9.68 -18.48
CA GLY A 245 3.52 10.81 -18.44
C GLY A 245 2.67 10.90 -19.70
N PHE A 246 1.41 11.35 -19.54
CA PHE A 246 0.54 11.75 -20.65
C PHE A 246 0.01 13.15 -20.39
N SER A 247 0.08 14.00 -21.40
CA SER A 247 -0.45 15.36 -21.37
C SER A 247 -1.70 15.47 -22.22
N VAL A 248 -2.73 16.10 -21.69
CA VAL A 248 -3.99 16.36 -22.39
C VAL A 248 -3.82 17.58 -23.28
N ASN A 249 -4.17 17.43 -24.55
CA ASN A 249 -4.07 18.48 -25.56
C ASN A 249 -5.43 19.16 -25.72
N ASN A 250 -5.61 20.32 -25.08
CA ASN A 250 -6.82 21.14 -25.18
C ASN A 250 -8.12 20.35 -24.92
N LYS A 251 -8.11 19.44 -23.94
CA LYS A 251 -9.22 18.52 -23.62
C LYS A 251 -9.73 17.65 -24.78
N LYS A 252 -8.97 17.52 -25.87
CA LYS A 252 -9.41 16.83 -27.09
C LYS A 252 -8.76 15.47 -27.29
N SER A 253 -7.47 15.40 -27.04
CA SER A 253 -6.66 14.18 -27.17
C SER A 253 -5.59 14.18 -26.08
N MET A 254 -4.74 13.16 -26.07
CA MET A 254 -3.55 13.13 -25.21
C MET A 254 -2.30 12.73 -26.01
N SER A 255 -1.14 13.09 -25.49
CA SER A 255 0.16 12.69 -26.04
C SER A 255 1.13 12.33 -24.92
N GLN A 256 2.05 11.41 -25.20
CA GLN A 256 3.04 10.99 -24.21
C GLN A 256 4.06 12.10 -23.96
N ILE A 257 4.40 12.29 -22.69
CA ILE A 257 5.42 13.23 -22.22
C ILE A 257 6.77 12.51 -22.21
N TYR A 258 7.81 13.15 -22.73
CA TYR A 258 9.16 12.63 -22.59
C TYR A 258 9.73 12.96 -21.21
N PHE A 259 10.12 11.93 -20.45
CA PHE A 259 10.85 12.06 -19.18
C PHE A 259 12.32 11.63 -19.40
N PRO A 260 13.31 12.52 -19.17
CA PRO A 260 14.71 12.22 -19.43
C PRO A 260 15.29 11.28 -18.35
N PRO A 261 16.02 10.22 -18.72
CA PRO A 261 16.77 9.40 -17.77
C PRO A 261 17.79 10.25 -17.01
N ILE A 262 17.86 10.08 -15.68
CA ILE A 262 18.81 10.81 -14.84
C ILE A 262 20.27 10.52 -15.23
N THR A 263 20.54 9.32 -15.74
CA THR A 263 21.85 8.87 -16.23
C THR A 263 22.39 9.70 -17.38
N ASP A 264 21.53 10.43 -18.11
CA ASP A 264 21.95 11.31 -19.21
C ASP A 264 22.60 12.60 -18.67
N ASN A 265 22.37 12.93 -17.40
CA ASN A 265 23.01 14.06 -16.73
C ASN A 265 24.17 13.59 -15.83
N LYS A 266 25.41 13.73 -16.31
CA LYS A 266 26.63 13.28 -15.61
C LYS A 266 26.83 13.90 -14.23
N GLU A 267 26.35 15.12 -14.00
CA GLU A 267 26.49 15.78 -12.71
C GLU A 267 25.43 15.27 -11.73
N LEU A 268 24.18 15.19 -12.17
CA LEU A 268 23.06 14.79 -11.30
C LEU A 268 23.00 13.28 -11.04
N SER A 269 23.66 12.46 -11.87
CA SER A 269 23.75 11.00 -11.69
C SER A 269 24.90 10.55 -10.76
N LYS A 270 25.73 11.47 -10.24
CA LYS A 270 26.81 11.11 -9.30
C LYS A 270 26.24 10.46 -8.04
N GLY A 271 26.63 9.21 -7.77
CA GLY A 271 26.15 8.44 -6.62
C GLY A 271 24.70 7.94 -6.77
N TYR A 272 24.12 7.96 -7.97
CA TYR A 272 22.78 7.43 -8.21
C TYR A 272 22.79 5.90 -8.34
N MET A 273 21.95 5.21 -7.56
CA MET A 273 21.75 3.75 -7.66
C MET A 273 20.27 3.35 -7.56
N GLY A 274 19.36 4.24 -7.98
CA GLY A 274 17.91 4.02 -7.93
C GLY A 274 17.29 4.42 -6.60
N HIS A 275 16.29 3.66 -6.15
CA HIS A 275 15.43 3.92 -4.99
C HIS A 275 14.67 5.24 -5.11
N ASP A 276 14.27 5.55 -6.34
CA ASP A 276 13.56 6.78 -6.64
C ASP A 276 12.19 6.83 -5.98
N GLU A 277 11.84 8.01 -5.54
CA GLU A 277 10.51 8.41 -5.14
C GLU A 277 10.10 9.61 -5.98
N PHE A 278 8.90 9.56 -6.54
CA PHE A 278 8.34 10.65 -7.32
C PHE A 278 7.09 11.18 -6.64
N THR A 279 6.88 12.49 -6.77
CA THR A 279 5.63 13.14 -6.37
C THR A 279 5.49 14.49 -7.06
N ILE A 280 4.26 14.96 -7.25
CA ILE A 280 3.99 16.33 -7.68
C ILE A 280 4.01 17.26 -6.48
N ILE A 281 4.80 18.33 -6.58
CA ILE A 281 4.82 19.46 -5.64
C ILE A 281 4.36 20.68 -6.41
N GLU A 282 3.15 21.15 -6.10
CA GLU A 282 2.45 22.20 -6.85
C GLU A 282 2.35 21.83 -8.34
N THR A 283 3.04 22.55 -9.23
CA THR A 283 3.07 22.30 -10.68
C THR A 283 4.42 21.73 -11.15
N THR A 284 5.14 21.05 -10.26
CA THR A 284 6.46 20.47 -10.56
C THR A 284 6.56 19.02 -10.13
N LEU A 285 7.18 18.20 -10.98
CA LEU A 285 7.52 16.83 -10.64
C LEU A 285 8.81 16.84 -9.81
N ALA A 286 8.78 16.25 -8.62
CA ALA A 286 9.96 16.00 -7.81
C ALA A 286 10.37 14.52 -7.92
N GLN A 287 11.67 14.28 -8.07
CA GLN A 287 12.32 12.97 -7.95
C GLN A 287 13.28 13.04 -6.77
N ARG A 288 13.18 12.09 -5.84
CA ARG A 288 14.07 11.94 -4.70
C ARG A 288 14.75 10.59 -4.75
N PHE A 289 16.04 10.55 -4.47
CA PHE A 289 16.78 9.29 -4.31
C PHE A 289 17.97 9.45 -3.35
N PRO A 290 18.39 8.38 -2.66
CA PRO A 290 19.59 8.38 -1.85
C PRO A 290 20.86 8.56 -2.69
N ILE A 291 21.86 9.24 -2.12
CA ILE A 291 23.19 9.41 -2.72
C ILE A 291 24.12 8.37 -2.12
N TYR A 292 24.80 7.60 -2.96
CA TYR A 292 25.77 6.58 -2.58
C TYR A 292 27.21 7.07 -2.72
N LYS A 293 28.03 6.79 -1.71
CA LYS A 293 29.50 6.91 -1.75
C LYS A 293 30.14 5.61 -2.25
N GLU A 294 31.40 5.68 -2.64
CA GLU A 294 32.12 4.52 -3.23
C GLU A 294 32.12 3.26 -2.36
N SER A 295 32.12 3.40 -1.03
CA SER A 295 32.11 2.27 -0.08
C SER A 295 30.71 1.82 0.34
N ASP A 296 29.66 2.50 -0.10
CA ASP A 296 28.30 2.18 0.33
C ASP A 296 27.81 0.88 -0.32
N SER A 297 27.07 0.08 0.44
CA SER A 297 26.30 -1.02 -0.12
C SER A 297 24.94 -0.50 -0.61
N ASN A 298 24.30 -1.23 -1.52
CA ASN A 298 22.97 -0.85 -2.04
C ASN A 298 21.91 -0.64 -0.94
N ALA A 299 22.04 -1.34 0.20
CA ALA A 299 21.11 -1.25 1.32
C ALA A 299 21.41 -0.09 2.30
N ASN A 300 22.61 0.48 2.27
CA ASN A 300 23.08 1.44 3.28
C ASN A 300 23.75 2.67 2.62
N PRO A 301 22.98 3.53 1.94
CA PRO A 301 23.51 4.80 1.43
C PRO A 301 23.88 5.76 2.56
N THR A 302 25.00 6.47 2.42
CA THR A 302 25.52 7.43 3.43
C THR A 302 25.75 8.84 2.88
N GLY A 303 25.45 9.10 1.61
CA GLY A 303 25.65 10.40 0.95
C GLY A 303 24.51 11.39 1.15
N GLY A 304 23.46 11.04 1.89
CA GLY A 304 22.26 11.86 2.02
C GLY A 304 21.22 11.55 0.93
N THR A 305 20.36 12.52 0.64
CA THR A 305 19.29 12.40 -0.37
C THR A 305 19.40 13.54 -1.38
N ARG A 306 19.32 13.23 -2.66
CA ARG A 306 19.16 14.23 -3.72
C ARG A 306 17.70 14.37 -4.07
N GLN A 307 17.23 15.61 -4.21
CA GLN A 307 15.95 15.94 -4.81
C GLN A 307 16.19 16.73 -6.10
N ILE A 308 15.61 16.27 -7.19
CA ILE A 308 15.59 16.96 -8.47
C ILE A 308 14.14 17.34 -8.75
N THR A 309 13.95 18.58 -9.22
CA THR A 309 12.63 19.06 -9.64
C THR A 309 12.64 19.31 -11.13
N TYR A 310 11.53 18.96 -11.77
CA TYR A 310 11.34 19.08 -13.21
C TYR A 310 10.14 19.99 -13.51
N LYS A 311 10.25 20.76 -14.59
CA LYS A 311 9.17 21.53 -15.19
C LYS A 311 8.76 20.87 -16.50
N LEU A 312 7.45 20.84 -16.75
CA LEU A 312 6.93 20.49 -18.06
C LEU A 312 7.14 21.68 -19.01
N VAL A 313 7.67 21.41 -20.19
CA VAL A 313 7.84 22.40 -21.26
C VAL A 313 7.43 21.80 -22.60
N ASP A 314 7.06 22.65 -23.54
CA ASP A 314 6.82 22.21 -24.91
C ASP A 314 8.16 21.83 -25.57
N GLY A 315 8.20 20.64 -26.18
CA GLY A 315 9.26 20.21 -27.07
C GLY A 315 8.84 20.33 -28.53
N GLU A 316 9.72 19.91 -29.45
CA GLU A 316 9.44 20.01 -30.89
C GLU A 316 8.30 19.09 -31.34
N ALA A 317 8.22 17.87 -30.79
CA ALA A 317 7.23 16.86 -31.17
C ALA A 317 6.25 16.51 -30.04
N SER A 318 6.69 16.63 -28.78
CA SER A 318 5.86 16.39 -27.60
C SER A 318 6.35 17.24 -26.43
N ARG A 319 5.52 17.40 -25.41
CA ARG A 319 5.94 17.99 -24.14
C ARG A 319 7.00 17.11 -23.48
N LYS A 320 7.91 17.73 -22.75
CA LYS A 320 9.00 17.05 -22.06
C LYS A 320 9.26 17.66 -20.70
N PHE A 321 9.82 16.84 -19.81
CA PHE A 321 10.36 17.33 -18.54
C PHE A 321 11.78 17.85 -18.74
N VAL A 322 12.06 19.02 -18.15
CA VAL A 322 13.39 19.59 -18.04
C VAL A 322 13.72 19.86 -16.58
N VAL A 323 14.98 19.62 -16.21
CA VAL A 323 15.46 19.90 -14.84
C VAL A 323 15.31 21.39 -14.56
N LYS A 324 14.60 21.70 -13.47
CA LYS A 324 14.44 23.06 -12.92
C LYS A 324 15.47 23.35 -11.85
N ASN A 325 15.63 22.44 -10.89
CA ASN A 325 16.56 22.60 -9.77
C ASN A 325 16.97 21.23 -9.20
N SER A 326 18.13 21.19 -8.53
CA SER A 326 18.60 20.05 -7.76
C SER A 326 19.05 20.52 -6.37
N THR A 327 18.76 19.74 -5.33
CA THR A 327 19.13 20.04 -3.94
C THR A 327 19.54 18.76 -3.24
N GLU A 328 20.56 18.84 -2.39
CA GLU A 328 21.04 17.71 -1.59
C GLU A 328 20.77 17.98 -0.11
N PHE A 329 20.28 16.95 0.57
CA PHE A 329 19.98 16.96 1.99
C PHE A 329 20.90 15.94 2.68
N ASN A 330 21.72 16.41 3.62
CA ASN A 330 22.56 15.53 4.41
C ASN A 330 21.73 14.82 5.48
N THR A 331 22.01 13.55 5.72
CA THR A 331 21.39 12.74 6.79
C THR A 331 21.97 13.01 8.19
N ASN A 332 22.79 14.05 8.34
CA ASN A 332 23.36 14.44 9.63
C ASN A 332 22.50 15.53 10.29
N ASN A 333 21.47 15.11 11.03
CA ASN A 333 20.96 15.79 12.21
C ASN A 333 20.55 14.73 13.23
#